data_AF-A0A1A0MPD4-F1
#
_entry.id   AF-A0A1A0MPD4-F1
#
_cell.length_a   1.000
_cell.length_b   1.000
_cell.length_c   1.000
_cell.angle_alpha   90.00
_cell.angle_beta   90.00
_cell.angle_gamma   90.00
#
_symmetry.space_group_name_H-M   'P 1'
#
loop_
_entity.id
_entity.type
_entity.pdbx_description
1 polymer ?
#
loop_
_entity_poly.entity_id
_entity_poly.type
_entity_poly.pdbx_seq_one_letter_code
_entity_poly.pdbx_strand_id
1 'polypeptide(L)'
;MEKAPEDRRWRSAQTFQGFLDHMEEFRRSPQCQQLQADQQAAEADLQAWLDDQSGVVVGRHGGQVPEQWEGQVDGHSFYFRERGGDWDIELDLHEQQLGITKGDLIATGTITAPGYGQSPRERAAFIVTTIRNHLRHTRTAEATACSDYAYRVEWSPADNEFVGLVAEFPSLSWLAPTEDEALRGIIKVVEQLVADDPDNGGGGRR
;
A
#
# COMPACT_ATOMS: atom_id res chain seq x y z
N MET A 1 50.83 -6.21 -0.26
CA MET A 1 50.24 -6.63 1.04
C MET A 1 50.65 -5.61 2.07
N GLU A 2 49.82 -4.60 2.30
CA GLU A 2 50.01 -3.58 3.32
C GLU A 2 48.71 -3.53 4.12
N LYS A 3 48.81 -3.79 5.43
CA LYS A 3 47.65 -4.00 6.30
C LYS A 3 46.91 -2.68 6.53
N ALA A 4 45.58 -2.74 6.46
CA ALA A 4 44.68 -1.64 6.81
C ALA A 4 44.91 -1.14 8.25
N PRO A 5 44.81 0.17 8.52
CA PRO A 5 44.98 0.72 9.86
C PRO A 5 43.79 0.36 10.75
N GLU A 6 44.08 -0.32 11.86
CA GLU A 6 43.10 -0.69 12.88
C GLU A 6 42.51 0.53 13.60
N ASP A 7 41.19 0.52 13.72
CA ASP A 7 40.33 1.53 14.31
C ASP A 7 40.55 1.65 15.84
N ARG A 8 41.44 2.55 16.25
CA ARG A 8 41.79 2.84 17.67
C ARG A 8 41.07 4.05 18.25
N ARG A 9 40.02 4.58 17.60
CA ARG A 9 39.44 5.90 17.94
C ARG A 9 38.56 5.92 19.19
N TRP A 10 38.00 4.78 19.63
CA TRP A 10 36.91 4.75 20.63
C TRP A 10 37.28 4.25 22.05
N ARG A 11 38.58 4.19 22.42
CA ARG A 11 39.01 3.49 23.66
C ARG A 11 39.04 4.31 24.98
N SER A 12 38.65 5.58 25.00
CA SER A 12 38.68 6.37 26.25
C SER A 12 37.33 6.95 26.63
N ALA A 13 37.00 6.92 27.93
CA ALA A 13 35.81 7.56 28.49
C ALA A 13 35.75 9.06 28.16
N GLN A 14 36.90 9.72 28.01
CA GLN A 14 36.99 11.13 27.61
C GLN A 14 36.63 11.37 26.13
N THR A 15 36.97 10.45 25.23
CA THR A 15 36.58 10.56 23.81
C THR A 15 35.08 10.31 23.62
N PHE A 16 34.52 9.39 24.40
CA PHE A 16 33.07 9.18 24.44
C PHE A 16 32.34 10.37 25.08
N GLN A 17 32.87 10.92 26.19
CA GLN A 17 32.31 12.11 26.82
C GLN A 17 32.36 13.33 25.90
N GLY A 18 33.49 13.56 25.22
CA GLY A 18 33.60 14.65 24.23
C GLY A 18 32.64 14.50 23.05
N PHE A 19 32.34 13.26 22.63
CA PHE A 19 31.28 13.00 21.66
C PHE A 19 29.89 13.33 22.22
N LEU A 20 29.59 12.94 23.47
CA LEU A 20 28.32 13.26 24.13
C LEU A 20 28.13 14.76 24.32
N ASP A 21 29.19 15.48 24.71
CA ASP A 21 29.17 16.93 24.88
C ASP A 21 28.95 17.63 23.54
N HIS A 22 29.62 17.18 22.48
CA HIS A 22 29.39 17.68 21.12
C HIS A 22 27.97 17.39 20.62
N MET A 23 27.42 16.21 20.93
CA MET A 23 26.02 15.87 20.62
C MET A 23 25.03 16.73 21.42
N GLU A 24 25.36 17.11 22.65
CA GLU A 24 24.56 18.02 23.48
C GLU A 24 24.62 19.46 22.95
N GLU A 25 25.79 19.93 22.52
CA GLU A 25 25.94 21.21 21.83
C GLU A 25 25.16 21.24 20.52
N PHE A 26 25.26 20.18 19.72
CA PHE A 26 24.50 20.02 18.48
C PHE A 26 22.99 19.99 18.77
N ARG A 27 22.53 19.24 19.78
CA ARG A 27 21.13 19.20 20.22
C ARG A 27 20.58 20.58 20.60
N ARG A 28 21.41 21.45 21.18
CA ARG A 28 21.05 22.83 21.56
C ARG A 28 21.19 23.83 20.42
N SER A 29 21.70 23.42 19.26
CA SER A 29 21.88 24.30 18.11
C SER A 29 20.53 24.74 17.50
N PRO A 30 20.46 25.93 16.90
CA PRO A 30 19.29 26.36 16.13
C PRO A 30 18.95 25.41 14.97
N GLN A 31 19.95 24.71 14.42
CA GLN A 31 19.76 23.72 13.35
C GLN A 31 18.97 22.51 13.85
N CYS A 32 19.29 21.97 15.03
CA CYS A 32 18.51 20.90 15.64
C CYS A 32 17.08 21.34 15.97
N GLN A 33 16.91 22.55 16.48
CA GLN A 33 15.59 23.10 16.77
C GLN A 33 14.74 23.23 15.50
N GLN A 34 15.33 23.70 14.40
CA GLN A 34 14.64 23.78 13.12
C GLN A 34 14.26 22.39 12.59
N LEU A 35 15.18 21.43 12.62
CA LEU A 35 14.89 20.05 12.19
C LEU A 35 13.76 19.40 13.02
N GLN A 36 13.73 19.66 14.33
CA GLN A 36 12.64 19.19 15.20
C GLN A 36 11.31 19.89 14.89
N ALA A 37 11.34 21.19 14.62
CA ALA A 37 10.15 21.94 14.23
C ALA A 37 9.61 21.46 12.88
N ASP A 38 10.49 21.21 11.90
CA ASP A 38 10.13 20.67 10.59
C ASP A 38 9.55 19.26 10.73
N GLN A 39 10.16 18.41 11.56
CA GLN A 39 9.62 17.08 11.87
C GLN A 39 8.24 17.20 12.53
N GLN A 40 8.09 18.06 13.55
CA GLN A 40 6.81 18.24 14.24
C GLN A 40 5.71 18.80 13.30
N ALA A 41 6.07 19.69 12.38
CA ALA A 41 5.15 20.19 11.36
C ALA A 41 4.72 19.08 10.39
N ALA A 42 5.65 18.23 9.95
CA ALA A 42 5.35 17.09 9.09
C ALA A 42 4.46 16.04 9.80
N GLU A 43 4.69 15.80 11.10
CA GLU A 43 3.84 14.92 11.92
C GLU A 43 2.43 15.52 12.11
N ALA A 44 2.32 16.83 12.33
CA ALA A 44 1.03 17.50 12.43
C ALA A 44 0.23 17.45 11.11
N ASP A 45 0.92 17.60 9.97
CA ASP A 45 0.33 17.46 8.63
C ASP A 45 -0.16 16.03 8.36
N LEU A 46 0.63 15.02 8.74
CA LEU A 46 0.22 13.61 8.70
C LEU A 46 -1.04 13.37 9.55
N GLN A 47 -1.05 13.86 10.80
CA GLN A 47 -2.19 13.66 11.70
C GLN A 47 -3.46 14.30 11.16
N ALA A 48 -3.39 15.55 10.67
CA ALA A 48 -4.53 16.23 10.08
C ALA A 48 -5.09 15.48 8.86
N TRP A 49 -4.21 14.87 8.05
CA TRP A 49 -4.64 14.02 6.94
C TRP A 49 -5.31 12.72 7.41
N LEU A 50 -4.75 12.05 8.41
CA LEU A 50 -5.32 10.82 8.99
C LEU A 50 -6.72 11.06 9.60
N ASP A 51 -6.94 12.21 10.24
CA ASP A 51 -8.24 12.57 10.81
C ASP A 51 -9.36 12.67 9.75
N ASP A 52 -9.01 12.94 8.49
CA ASP A 52 -9.93 12.96 7.35
C ASP A 52 -10.11 11.56 6.70
N GLN A 53 -9.23 10.61 7.00
CA GLN A 53 -9.29 9.27 6.43
C GLN A 53 -10.25 8.35 7.20
N SER A 54 -11.39 8.05 6.61
CA SER A 54 -12.28 7.00 7.12
C SER A 54 -11.65 5.61 6.99
N GLY A 55 -11.72 4.80 8.05
CA GLY A 55 -11.24 3.40 8.02
C GLY A 55 -9.73 3.23 8.05
N VAL A 56 -8.95 4.28 8.31
CA VAL A 56 -7.48 4.20 8.40
C VAL A 56 -7.04 4.49 9.83
N VAL A 57 -6.19 3.62 10.36
CA VAL A 57 -5.50 3.83 11.64
C VAL A 57 -4.02 3.53 11.43
N VAL A 58 -3.14 4.50 11.68
CA VAL A 58 -1.69 4.27 11.70
C VAL A 58 -1.25 4.15 13.16
N GLY A 59 -0.64 3.03 13.52
CA GLY A 59 -0.21 2.74 14.89
C GLY A 59 1.23 3.19 15.16
N ARG A 60 2.18 2.64 14.41
CA ARG A 60 3.59 3.02 14.43
C ARG A 60 4.01 3.38 13.02
N HIS A 61 4.80 4.44 12.89
CA HIS A 61 5.46 4.76 11.65
C HIS A 61 6.85 5.38 11.90
N GLY A 62 7.71 5.34 10.89
CA GLY A 62 9.09 5.81 10.95
C GLY A 62 10.09 4.74 11.39
N GLY A 63 11.32 5.18 11.66
CA GLY A 63 12.48 4.31 11.93
C GLY A 63 13.71 4.87 11.22
N GLN A 64 14.87 4.92 11.89
CA GLN A 64 16.05 5.56 11.30
C GLN A 64 16.50 4.86 10.01
N VAL A 65 16.57 3.52 10.02
CA VAL A 65 16.61 2.56 8.88
C VAL A 65 16.44 1.15 9.50
N PRO A 66 15.58 0.25 8.98
CA PRO A 66 14.61 0.45 7.91
C PRO A 66 13.46 1.35 8.38
N GLU A 67 12.81 2.00 7.42
CA GLU A 67 11.55 2.68 7.69
C GLU A 67 10.41 1.66 7.70
N GLN A 68 9.53 1.78 8.70
CA GLN A 68 8.45 0.85 8.93
C GLN A 68 7.15 1.61 9.20
N TRP A 69 6.04 1.07 8.73
CA TRP A 69 4.70 1.57 9.00
C TRP A 69 3.79 0.39 9.33
N GLU A 70 2.98 0.51 10.38
CA GLU A 70 2.00 -0.50 10.77
C GLU A 70 0.68 0.15 11.14
N GLY A 71 -0.42 -0.56 10.89
CA GLY A 71 -1.74 -0.03 11.17
C GLY A 71 -2.87 -0.88 10.61
N GLN A 72 -4.02 -0.26 10.39
CA GLN A 72 -5.19 -0.87 9.77
C GLN A 72 -5.73 0.02 8.65
N VAL A 73 -6.20 -0.60 7.57
CA VAL A 73 -6.92 0.05 6.47
C VAL A 73 -8.15 -0.79 6.14
N ASP A 74 -9.34 -0.20 6.25
CA ASP A 74 -10.63 -0.79 5.92
C ASP A 74 -10.88 -2.17 6.60
N GLY A 75 -10.35 -2.33 7.82
CA GLY A 75 -10.47 -3.55 8.63
C GLY A 75 -9.31 -4.55 8.49
N HIS A 76 -8.38 -4.30 7.57
CA HIS A 76 -7.20 -5.15 7.34
C HIS A 76 -5.97 -4.55 8.01
N SER A 77 -5.26 -5.34 8.81
CA SER A 77 -3.95 -4.92 9.33
C SER A 77 -2.93 -4.84 8.19
N PHE A 78 -2.02 -3.88 8.24
CA PHE A 78 -0.94 -3.78 7.26
C PHE A 78 0.41 -3.57 7.93
N TYR A 79 1.45 -4.00 7.23
CA TYR A 79 2.83 -3.68 7.53
C TYR A 79 3.53 -3.25 6.24
N PHE A 80 4.13 -2.07 6.26
CA PHE A 80 5.00 -1.58 5.19
C PHE A 80 6.42 -1.50 5.71
N ARG A 81 7.37 -1.87 4.85
CA ARG A 81 8.79 -1.79 5.14
C ARG A 81 9.53 -1.25 3.93
N GLU A 82 10.38 -0.24 4.15
CA GLU A 82 11.38 0.18 3.17
C GLU A 82 12.77 -0.18 3.69
N ARG A 83 13.58 -0.79 2.82
CA ARG A 83 14.98 -1.10 3.10
C ARG A 83 15.81 -1.02 1.84
N GLY A 84 16.77 -0.09 1.83
CA GLY A 84 17.78 -0.03 0.78
C GLY A 84 17.22 0.44 -0.56
N GLY A 85 16.12 1.20 -0.54
CA GLY A 85 15.46 1.70 -1.74
C GLY A 85 14.33 0.80 -2.25
N ASP A 86 14.20 -0.42 -1.73
CA ASP A 86 13.11 -1.34 -2.02
C ASP A 86 12.08 -1.30 -0.89
N TRP A 87 10.81 -1.50 -1.22
CA TRP A 87 9.73 -1.59 -0.25
C TRP A 87 8.79 -2.75 -0.53
N ASP A 88 8.15 -3.23 0.54
CA ASP A 88 7.11 -4.26 0.55
C ASP A 88 5.92 -3.83 1.41
N ILE A 89 4.72 -4.31 1.05
CA ILE A 89 3.49 -4.17 1.85
C ILE A 89 2.89 -5.56 2.08
N GLU A 90 2.75 -5.91 3.35
CA GLU A 90 2.02 -7.08 3.82
C GLU A 90 0.66 -6.68 4.39
N LEU A 91 -0.36 -7.51 4.17
CA LEU A 91 -1.72 -7.34 4.67
C LEU A 91 -2.14 -8.53 5.54
N ASP A 92 -3.10 -8.35 6.45
CA ASP A 92 -3.66 -9.43 7.28
C ASP A 92 -2.60 -10.18 8.10
N LEU A 93 -1.79 -9.36 8.78
CA LEU A 93 -0.76 -9.77 9.71
C LEU A 93 -1.31 -10.69 10.79
N HIS A 94 -0.69 -11.85 10.92
CA HIS A 94 -1.01 -12.83 11.96
C HIS A 94 0.27 -13.41 12.55
N GLU A 95 0.18 -13.83 13.82
CA GLU A 95 1.29 -14.49 14.49
C GLU A 95 1.42 -15.91 13.96
N GLN A 96 2.41 -16.15 13.10
CA GLN A 96 2.66 -17.45 12.49
C GLN A 96 3.52 -18.35 13.41
N GLN A 97 4.39 -17.73 14.21
CA GLN A 97 5.23 -18.35 15.23
C GLN A 97 5.50 -17.31 16.34
N LEU A 98 5.80 -17.75 17.57
CA LEU A 98 6.07 -16.84 18.69
C LEU A 98 7.09 -15.75 18.30
N GLY A 99 6.63 -14.49 18.24
CA GLY A 99 7.44 -13.34 17.85
C GLY A 99 7.68 -13.15 16.35
N ILE A 100 7.03 -13.92 15.47
CA ILE A 100 7.02 -13.75 14.02
C ILE A 100 5.60 -13.41 13.58
N THR A 101 5.39 -12.13 13.27
CA THR A 101 4.17 -11.62 12.64
C THR A 101 4.41 -11.48 11.14
N LYS A 102 3.51 -12.06 10.33
CA LYS A 102 3.59 -12.00 8.87
C LYS A 102 2.20 -11.90 8.26
N GLY A 103 2.08 -11.21 7.13
CA GLY A 103 0.87 -11.17 6.33
C GLY A 103 1.06 -11.66 4.90
N ASP A 104 0.03 -11.44 4.09
CA ASP A 104 0.05 -11.66 2.65
C ASP A 104 0.78 -10.51 1.96
N LEU A 105 1.80 -10.82 1.16
CA LEU A 105 2.53 -9.82 0.38
C LEU A 105 1.64 -9.32 -0.77
N ILE A 106 1.16 -8.08 -0.68
CA ILE A 106 0.22 -7.52 -1.66
C ILE A 106 0.88 -6.62 -2.70
N ALA A 107 2.04 -6.04 -2.38
CA ALA A 107 2.76 -5.15 -3.28
C ALA A 107 4.25 -5.04 -2.90
N THR A 108 5.08 -4.80 -3.91
CA THR A 108 6.50 -4.47 -3.76
C THR A 108 6.88 -3.39 -4.77
N GLY A 109 7.92 -2.62 -4.50
CA GLY A 109 8.47 -1.69 -5.47
C GLY A 109 9.70 -0.96 -4.94
N THR A 110 10.00 0.19 -5.54
CA THR A 110 11.15 1.02 -5.17
C THR A 110 10.71 2.40 -4.71
N ILE A 111 11.57 3.11 -3.96
CA ILE A 111 11.31 4.49 -3.50
C ILE A 111 11.15 5.50 -4.64
N THR A 112 11.46 5.10 -5.88
CA THR A 112 11.24 5.91 -7.09
C THR A 112 9.85 5.70 -7.69
N ALA A 113 9.00 4.88 -7.08
CA ALA A 113 7.65 4.63 -7.54
C ALA A 113 6.82 5.94 -7.57
N PRO A 114 5.98 6.15 -8.61
CA PRO A 114 5.08 7.31 -8.64
C PRO A 114 4.21 7.36 -7.37
N GLY A 115 4.15 8.53 -6.76
CA GLY A 115 3.35 8.75 -5.54
C GLY A 115 4.01 8.30 -4.23
N TYR A 116 5.21 7.68 -4.25
CA TYR A 116 5.91 7.25 -3.03
C TYR A 116 6.11 8.41 -2.02
N GLY A 117 6.35 9.62 -2.53
CA GLY A 117 6.46 10.82 -1.71
C GLY A 117 7.79 10.97 -0.98
N GLN A 118 7.97 12.10 -0.31
CA GLN A 118 9.15 12.39 0.53
C GLN A 118 8.76 12.77 1.97
N SER A 119 7.49 13.12 2.19
CA SER A 119 6.93 13.41 3.51
C SER A 119 6.22 12.19 4.12
N PRO A 120 6.09 12.12 5.46
CA PRO A 120 5.28 11.11 6.12
C PRO A 120 3.83 11.07 5.60
N ARG A 121 3.20 12.23 5.37
CA ARG A 121 1.85 12.32 4.81
C ARG A 121 1.74 11.66 3.44
N GLU A 122 2.62 12.02 2.51
CA GLU A 122 2.60 11.45 1.15
C GLU A 122 2.82 9.94 1.18
N ARG A 123 3.70 9.46 2.06
CA ARG A 123 3.96 8.03 2.23
C ARG A 123 2.77 7.29 2.83
N ALA A 124 2.10 7.87 3.82
CA ALA A 124 0.85 7.33 4.34
C ALA A 124 -0.22 7.24 3.24
N ALA A 125 -0.36 8.30 2.44
CA ALA A 125 -1.28 8.32 1.30
C ALA A 125 -0.94 7.25 0.26
N PHE A 126 0.35 7.06 -0.05
CA PHE A 126 0.85 6.02 -0.93
C PHE A 126 0.48 4.61 -0.45
N ILE A 127 0.78 4.31 0.82
CA ILE A 127 0.50 3.00 1.44
C ILE A 127 -1.01 2.71 1.42
N VAL A 128 -1.81 3.65 1.92
CA VAL A 128 -3.27 3.52 1.98
C VAL A 128 -3.89 3.36 0.59
N THR A 129 -3.41 4.11 -0.40
CA THR A 129 -3.90 4.01 -1.78
C THR A 129 -3.57 2.65 -2.38
N THR A 130 -2.33 2.16 -2.17
CA THR A 130 -1.91 0.83 -2.64
C THR A 130 -2.77 -0.27 -2.04
N ILE A 131 -3.01 -0.24 -0.72
CA ILE A 131 -3.87 -1.21 -0.02
C ILE A 131 -5.31 -1.16 -0.54
N ARG A 132 -5.92 0.04 -0.61
CA ARG A 132 -7.30 0.19 -1.08
C ARG A 132 -7.48 -0.29 -2.51
N ASN A 133 -6.50 -0.03 -3.38
CA ASN A 133 -6.53 -0.53 -4.75
C ASN A 133 -6.45 -2.05 -4.76
N HIS A 134 -5.52 -2.65 -4.01
CA HIS A 134 -5.44 -4.11 -3.87
C HIS A 134 -6.77 -4.71 -3.40
N LEU A 135 -7.34 -4.22 -2.29
CA LEU A 135 -8.62 -4.71 -1.76
C LEU A 135 -9.78 -4.59 -2.76
N ARG A 136 -9.81 -3.51 -3.55
CA ARG A 136 -10.80 -3.34 -4.63
C ARG A 136 -10.61 -4.38 -5.73
N HIS A 137 -9.38 -4.63 -6.17
CA HIS A 137 -9.10 -5.61 -7.22
C HIS A 137 -9.35 -7.05 -6.75
N THR A 138 -8.95 -7.39 -5.51
CA THR A 138 -9.19 -8.71 -4.93
C THR A 138 -10.68 -8.98 -4.79
N ARG A 139 -11.47 -8.02 -4.28
CA ARG A 139 -12.94 -8.17 -4.22
C ARG A 139 -13.58 -8.32 -5.60
N THR A 140 -13.12 -7.58 -6.60
CA THR A 140 -13.59 -7.74 -7.98
C THR A 140 -13.26 -9.14 -8.50
N ALA A 141 -12.03 -9.63 -8.30
CA ALA A 141 -11.62 -10.97 -8.72
C ALA A 141 -12.40 -12.08 -8.01
N GLU A 142 -12.64 -11.96 -6.71
CA GLU A 142 -13.45 -12.91 -5.93
C GLU A 142 -14.93 -12.89 -6.33
N ALA A 143 -15.51 -11.69 -6.56
CA ALA A 143 -16.86 -11.57 -7.08
C ALA A 143 -16.99 -12.18 -8.49
N THR A 144 -15.96 -12.02 -9.31
CA THR A 144 -15.86 -12.66 -10.65
C THR A 144 -15.72 -14.17 -10.53
N ALA A 145 -14.93 -14.68 -9.58
CA ALA A 145 -14.72 -16.11 -9.34
C ALA A 145 -15.92 -16.80 -8.69
N CYS A 146 -16.73 -16.06 -7.92
CA CYS A 146 -18.00 -16.54 -7.35
C CYS A 146 -19.17 -16.37 -8.33
N SER A 147 -18.95 -15.72 -9.46
CA SER A 147 -19.93 -15.66 -10.54
C SER A 147 -19.84 -16.95 -11.35
N ASP A 148 -20.98 -17.61 -11.58
CA ASP A 148 -21.11 -18.75 -12.49
C ASP A 148 -20.85 -18.37 -13.97
N TYR A 149 -20.45 -17.13 -14.24
CA TYR A 149 -20.18 -16.56 -15.56
C TYR A 149 -18.69 -16.35 -15.81
N ALA A 150 -18.25 -16.66 -17.03
CA ALA A 150 -16.87 -16.48 -17.46
C ALA A 150 -16.68 -15.12 -18.13
N TYR A 151 -15.95 -14.22 -17.46
CA TYR A 151 -15.62 -12.89 -17.98
C TYR A 151 -14.24 -12.85 -18.63
N ARG A 152 -14.08 -11.98 -19.62
CA ARG A 152 -12.78 -11.64 -20.22
C ARG A 152 -12.75 -10.19 -20.66
N VAL A 153 -11.56 -9.61 -20.74
CA VAL A 153 -11.34 -8.26 -21.26
C VAL A 153 -10.42 -8.34 -22.48
N GLU A 154 -10.76 -7.62 -23.53
CA GLU A 154 -9.99 -7.54 -24.77
C GLU A 154 -9.81 -6.07 -25.17
N TRP A 155 -8.65 -5.71 -25.73
CA TRP A 155 -8.46 -4.36 -26.29
C TRP A 155 -9.16 -4.24 -27.65
N SER A 156 -9.97 -3.19 -27.85
CA SER A 156 -10.56 -2.84 -29.16
C SER A 156 -9.78 -1.69 -29.80
N PRO A 157 -8.99 -1.95 -30.85
CA PRO A 157 -8.32 -0.89 -31.61
C PRO A 157 -9.31 0.06 -32.33
N ALA A 158 -10.53 -0.40 -32.61
CA ALA A 158 -11.54 0.38 -33.30
C ALA A 158 -12.13 1.48 -32.40
N ASP A 159 -12.30 1.15 -31.12
CA ASP A 159 -12.88 2.05 -30.11
C ASP A 159 -11.79 2.75 -29.29
N ASN A 160 -10.53 2.28 -29.40
CA ASN A 160 -9.39 2.73 -28.59
C ASN A 160 -9.66 2.59 -27.07
N GLU A 161 -10.35 1.52 -26.70
CA GLU A 161 -10.84 1.21 -25.36
C GLU A 161 -10.78 -0.30 -25.10
N PHE A 162 -10.84 -0.69 -23.83
CA PHE A 162 -10.98 -2.09 -23.41
C PHE A 162 -12.45 -2.51 -23.44
N VAL A 163 -12.72 -3.71 -23.93
CA VAL A 163 -14.04 -4.34 -24.02
C VAL A 163 -14.14 -5.46 -22.99
N GLY A 164 -14.98 -5.29 -21.97
CA GLY A 164 -15.40 -6.35 -21.06
C GLY A 164 -16.48 -7.21 -21.71
N LEU A 165 -16.31 -8.53 -21.68
CA LEU A 165 -17.19 -9.53 -22.30
C LEU A 165 -17.53 -10.63 -21.29
N VAL A 166 -18.68 -11.26 -21.49
CA VAL A 166 -19.15 -12.42 -20.71
C VAL A 166 -19.53 -13.56 -21.67
N ALA A 167 -19.08 -14.78 -21.40
CA ALA A 167 -19.23 -15.91 -22.33
C ALA A 167 -20.70 -16.31 -22.54
N GLU A 168 -21.51 -16.17 -21.50
CA GLU A 168 -22.92 -16.59 -21.46
C GLU A 168 -23.85 -15.58 -22.13
N PHE A 169 -23.40 -14.34 -22.32
CA PHE A 169 -24.14 -13.29 -23.02
C PHE A 169 -23.27 -12.62 -24.10
N PRO A 170 -23.06 -13.27 -25.26
CA PRO A 170 -22.18 -12.75 -26.32
C PRO A 170 -22.58 -11.40 -26.91
N SER A 171 -23.81 -10.95 -26.67
CA SER A 171 -24.31 -9.63 -27.08
C SER A 171 -24.03 -8.52 -26.06
N LEU A 172 -23.59 -8.87 -24.84
CA LEU A 172 -23.23 -7.90 -23.82
C LEU A 172 -21.75 -7.60 -23.90
N SER A 173 -21.46 -6.31 -23.97
CA SER A 173 -20.11 -5.78 -23.88
C SER A 173 -20.13 -4.46 -23.12
N TRP A 174 -19.01 -4.14 -22.48
CA TRP A 174 -18.81 -2.85 -21.84
C TRP A 174 -17.46 -2.26 -22.25
N LEU A 175 -17.47 -1.04 -22.78
CA LEU A 175 -16.28 -0.32 -23.21
C LEU A 175 -15.80 0.62 -22.10
N ALA A 176 -14.49 0.64 -21.83
CA ALA A 176 -13.89 1.60 -20.91
C ALA A 176 -12.40 1.89 -21.23
N PRO A 177 -11.86 3.05 -20.80
CA PRO A 177 -10.46 3.41 -21.02
C PRO A 177 -9.43 2.48 -20.38
N THR A 178 -9.82 1.72 -19.35
CA THR A 178 -8.93 0.82 -18.63
C THR A 178 -9.52 -0.59 -18.50
N GLU A 179 -8.64 -1.59 -18.38
CA GLU A 179 -9.02 -3.00 -18.24
C GLU A 179 -9.92 -3.26 -17.01
N ASP A 180 -9.60 -2.63 -15.87
CA ASP A 180 -10.39 -2.75 -14.62
C ASP A 180 -11.79 -2.13 -14.76
N GLU A 181 -11.90 -0.95 -15.40
CA GLU A 181 -13.21 -0.33 -15.64
C GLU A 181 -14.07 -1.15 -16.61
N ALA A 182 -13.45 -1.75 -17.62
CA ALA A 182 -14.14 -2.60 -18.58
C ALA A 182 -14.69 -3.86 -17.91
N LEU A 183 -13.89 -4.52 -17.07
CA LEU A 183 -14.29 -5.70 -16.30
C LEU A 183 -15.40 -5.39 -15.29
N ARG A 184 -15.25 -4.32 -14.50
CA ARG A 184 -16.27 -3.92 -13.53
C ARG A 184 -17.58 -3.53 -14.18
N GLY A 185 -17.51 -2.86 -15.32
CA GLY A 185 -18.68 -2.47 -16.10
C GLY A 185 -19.49 -3.68 -16.57
N ILE A 186 -18.82 -4.68 -17.18
CA ILE A 186 -19.52 -5.87 -17.66
C ILE A 186 -20.13 -6.71 -16.52
N ILE A 187 -19.44 -6.85 -15.38
CA ILE A 187 -19.96 -7.55 -14.20
C ILE A 187 -21.24 -6.86 -13.71
N LYS A 188 -21.20 -5.55 -13.53
CA LYS A 188 -22.34 -4.76 -13.04
C LYS A 188 -23.56 -4.87 -13.96
N VAL A 189 -23.35 -4.87 -15.28
CA VAL A 189 -24.46 -5.03 -16.25
C VAL A 189 -25.10 -6.40 -16.12
N VAL A 190 -24.31 -7.46 -15.94
CA VAL A 190 -24.85 -8.82 -15.73
C VAL A 190 -25.59 -8.90 -14.39
N GLU A 191 -25.06 -8.33 -13.32
CA GLU A 191 -25.74 -8.28 -12.01
C GLU A 191 -27.11 -7.57 -12.10
N GLN A 192 -27.17 -6.44 -12.81
CA GLN A 192 -28.43 -5.71 -13.03
C GLN A 192 -29.43 -6.55 -13.85
N LEU A 193 -28.97 -7.22 -14.89
CA LEU A 193 -29.81 -8.08 -15.72
C LEU A 193 -30.41 -9.25 -14.92
N VAL A 194 -29.60 -9.89 -14.07
CA VAL A 194 -30.02 -11.00 -13.21
C VAL A 194 -30.97 -10.50 -12.10
N ALA A 195 -30.74 -9.31 -11.55
CA ALA A 195 -31.60 -8.73 -10.53
C ALA A 195 -32.98 -8.29 -11.05
N ASP A 196 -33.07 -7.90 -12.32
CA ASP A 196 -34.31 -7.46 -12.97
C ASP A 196 -35.23 -8.62 -13.41
N ASP A 197 -34.76 -9.88 -13.31
CA ASP A 197 -35.56 -11.08 -13.60
C ASP A 197 -35.87 -11.89 -12.33
N PRO A 198 -36.93 -11.56 -11.58
CA PRO A 198 -37.34 -12.33 -10.41
C PRO A 198 -37.94 -13.72 -10.75
N ASP A 199 -38.06 -14.09 -12.03
CA ASP A 199 -38.71 -15.34 -12.48
C ASP A 199 -37.74 -16.38 -13.07
N ASN A 200 -36.45 -16.06 -13.25
CA ASN A 200 -35.43 -17.03 -13.68
C ASN A 200 -34.79 -17.80 -12.52
N GLY A 201 -35.63 -18.29 -11.61
CA GLY A 201 -35.29 -19.28 -10.60
C GLY A 201 -35.45 -20.70 -11.14
N GLY A 202 -34.61 -21.14 -12.09
CA GLY A 202 -34.50 -22.58 -12.36
C GLY A 202 -34.02 -22.99 -13.76
N GLY A 203 -32.88 -23.68 -13.80
CA GLY A 203 -32.50 -24.62 -14.88
C GLY A 203 -31.30 -24.15 -15.70
N GLY A 204 -30.17 -24.86 -15.78
CA GLY A 204 -29.95 -26.25 -15.43
C GLY A 204 -28.46 -26.55 -15.33
N ARG A 205 -28.13 -27.29 -14.27
CA ARG A 205 -27.01 -28.22 -14.28
C ARG A 205 -27.30 -29.29 -15.33
N ARG A 206 -26.31 -29.61 -16.16
CA ARG A 206 -26.26 -30.92 -16.80
C ARG A 206 -25.69 -31.94 -15.83
#